data_AF-A0A430M4F5-F1
#
_entry.id   AF-A0A430M4F5-F1
#
_cell.length_a   1.000
_cell.length_b   1.000
_cell.length_c   1.000
_cell.angle_alpha   90.00
_cell.angle_beta   90.00
_cell.angle_gamma   90.00
#
_symmetry.space_group_name_H-M   'P 1'
#
loop_
_entity.id
_entity.type
_entity.pdbx_description
1 polymer ?
#
loop_
_entity_poly.entity_id
_entity_poly.type
_entity_poly.pdbx_seq_one_letter_code
_entity_poly.pdbx_strand_id
1 'polypeptide(L)' 'MAEFVRAQIFGTTFEITSRYSDLQPVGMGAFGLVCSARDQLTSQNVAVKKIMKPFSTPVLAKRTY' A
#
# COMPACT_ATOMS: atom_id res chain seq x y z
N MET A 1 0.28 -20.18 -5.22
CA MET A 1 -0.34 -18.84 -5.34
C MET A 1 0.05 -18.06 -4.10
N ALA A 2 0.46 -16.79 -4.20
CA ALA A 2 0.76 -16.01 -3.01
C ALA A 2 -0.52 -15.76 -2.22
N GLU A 3 -0.50 -15.99 -0.91
CA GLU A 3 -1.62 -15.67 -0.02
C GLU A 3 -1.64 -14.16 0.22
N PHE A 4 -2.80 -13.55 0.03
CA PHE A 4 -3.02 -12.14 0.31
C PHE A 4 -3.83 -11.98 1.59
N VAL A 5 -3.37 -11.07 2.44
CA VAL A 5 -4.06 -10.67 3.67
C VAL A 5 -4.63 -9.27 3.49
N ARG A 6 -5.76 -9.02 4.15
CA ARG A 6 -6.45 -7.73 4.13
C ARG A 6 -6.25 -6.99 5.44
N ALA A 7 -5.85 -5.73 5.36
CA ALA A 7 -5.75 -4.83 6.50
C ALA A 7 -6.58 -3.58 6.25
N GLN A 8 -7.35 -3.13 7.24
CA GLN A 8 -8.14 -1.90 7.15
C GLN A 8 -7.40 -0.78 7.87
N ILE A 9 -6.96 0.25 7.13
CA ILE A 9 -6.18 1.37 7.68
C ILE A 9 -6.82 2.67 7.22
N PHE A 10 -7.33 3.47 8.15
CA PHE A 10 -8.03 4.74 7.87
C PHE A 10 -9.08 4.63 6.76
N GLY A 11 -9.93 3.59 6.82
CA GLY A 11 -10.96 3.36 5.81
C GLY A 11 -10.46 2.86 4.45
N THR A 12 -9.13 2.69 4.28
CA THR A 12 -8.52 2.10 3.08
C THR A 12 -8.19 0.64 3.34
N THR A 13 -8.71 -0.26 2.50
CA THR A 13 -8.34 -1.67 2.53
C THR A 13 -7.00 -1.85 1.84
N PHE A 14 -5.99 -2.36 2.53
CA PHE A 14 -4.75 -2.86 1.96
C PHE A 14 -4.91 -4.35 1.68
N GLU A 15 -4.48 -4.80 0.50
CA GLU A 15 -4.40 -6.22 0.15
C GLU A 15 -2.94 -6.48 -0.22
N ILE A 16 -2.23 -7.17 0.67
CA ILE A 16 -0.77 -7.36 0.63
C ILE A 16 -0.44 -8.82 0.86
N THR A 17 0.77 -9.23 0.52
CA THR A 17 1.24 -10.59 0.85
C THR A 17 1.75 -10.66 2.30
N SER A 18 1.81 -11.87 2.84
CA SER A 18 2.38 -12.15 4.18
C SER A 18 3.86 -11.74 4.33
N ARG A 19 4.54 -11.38 3.24
CA ARG A 19 5.89 -10.80 3.26
C ARG A 19 5.96 -9.47 4.01
N TYR A 20 4.91 -8.67 3.95
CA TYR A 20 4.87 -7.35 4.58
C TYR A 20 3.98 -7.40 5.82
N SER A 21 4.56 -7.07 6.97
CA SER A 21 3.89 -7.12 8.27
C SER A 21 3.98 -5.77 8.99
N ASP A 22 3.26 -5.64 10.11
CA ASP A 22 3.30 -4.46 10.97
C ASP A 22 2.99 -3.16 10.23
N LEU A 23 1.92 -3.16 9.43
CA LEU A 23 1.53 -1.96 8.69
C LEU A 23 1.12 -0.84 9.65
N GLN A 24 1.89 0.24 9.67
CA GLN A 24 1.59 1.44 10.45
C GLN A 24 1.37 2.63 9.52
N PRO A 25 0.29 3.41 9.68
CA PRO A 25 0.05 4.58 8.84
C PRO A 25 1.14 5.63 9.04
N VAL A 26 1.68 6.15 7.93
CA VAL A 26 2.70 7.22 7.93
C VAL A 26 2.11 8.53 7.43
N GLY A 27 1.31 8.49 6.37
CA GLY A 27 0.72 9.71 5.82
C GLY A 27 -0.29 9.43 4.72
N MET A 28 -1.26 10.34 4.61
CA MET A 28 -2.30 10.33 3.59
C MET A 28 -2.13 11.53 2.66
N GLY A 29 -2.34 11.32 1.36
CA GLY A 29 -2.32 12.39 0.36
C GLY A 29 -3.38 12.18 -0.72
N ALA A 30 -3.45 13.13 -1.66
CA ALA A 30 -4.47 13.16 -2.72
C ALA A 30 -4.53 11.89 -3.59
N PHE A 31 -3.43 11.12 -3.65
CA PHE A 31 -3.31 9.93 -4.50
C PHE A 31 -3.26 8.62 -3.71
N GLY A 32 -3.37 8.65 -2.37
CA GLY A 32 -3.46 7.45 -1.57
C GLY A 32 -2.84 7.54 -0.18
N LEU A 33 -2.65 6.36 0.43
CA LEU A 33 -2.15 6.18 1.79
C LEU A 33 -0.78 5.50 1.77
N VAL A 34 0.14 6.00 2.59
CA VAL A 34 1.45 5.40 2.84
C VAL A 34 1.45 4.78 4.23
N CYS A 35 1.89 3.53 4.31
CA CYS A 35 2.19 2.84 5.55
C CYS A 35 3.67 2.45 5.59
N SER A 36 4.28 2.44 6.77
CA SER A 36 5.49 1.67 6.99
C SER A 36 5.11 0.19 7.16
N ALA A 37 6.02 -0.70 6.79
CA ALA A 37 5.87 -2.13 7.01
C ALA A 37 7.24 -2.78 7.22
N ARG A 38 7.22 -3.95 7.84
CA ARG A 38 8.38 -4.84 7.99
C ARG A 38 8.39 -5.84 6.84
N ASP A 39 9.42 -5.81 6.00
CA ASP A 39 9.67 -6.84 4.99
C ASP A 39 10.33 -8.06 5.66
N GLN A 40 9.59 -9.17 5.75
CA GLN A 40 10.06 -10.39 6.39
C GLN A 40 11.17 -11.10 5.63
N LEU A 41 11.30 -10.87 4.31
CA LEU A 41 12.34 -11.51 3.50
C LEU A 41 13.70 -10.83 3.71
N THR A 42 13.72 -9.51 3.65
CA THR A 42 14.96 -8.72 3.73
C THR A 42 15.27 -8.27 5.14
N SER A 43 14.32 -8.40 6.07
CA SER A 43 14.45 -7.83 7.40
C SER A 43 14.75 -6.33 7.34
N GLN A 44 14.07 -5.61 6.45
CA GLN A 44 14.15 -4.15 6.36
C GLN A 44 12.78 -3.48 6.57
N ASN A 45 12.83 -2.23 7.02
CA ASN A 45 11.65 -1.37 7.07
C ASN A 45 11.43 -0.76 5.70
N VAL A 46 10.21 -0.87 5.19
CA VAL A 46 9.84 -0.40 3.87
C VAL A 46 8.63 0.52 3.96
N ALA A 47 8.47 1.39 2.96
CA ALA A 47 7.25 2.16 2.77
C ALA A 47 6.37 1.47 1.73
N VAL A 48 5.10 1.24 2.07
CA VAL A 48 4.08 0.69 1.17
C VAL A 48 3.08 1.79 0.87
N LYS A 49 2.97 2.19 -0.39
CA LYS A 49 2.00 3.21 -0.84
C LYS A 49 0.86 2.56 -1.62
N LYS A 50 -0.35 2.64 -1.09
CA LYS A 50 -1.56 2.23 -1.82
C LYS A 50 -2.07 3.38 -2.66
N ILE A 51 -1.99 3.24 -3.99
CA ILE A 51 -2.55 4.21 -4.93
C ILE A 51 -4.07 4.00 -5.04
N MET A 52 -4.84 5.06 -4.83
CA MET A 52 -6.29 5.02 -4.89
C MET A 52 -6.78 5.32 -6.31
N LYS A 53 -7.62 4.43 -6.86
CA LYS A 53 -8.30 4.63 -8.16
C LYS A 53 -7.35 5.10 -9.29
N PRO A 54 -6.17 4.48 -9.48
CA PRO A 54 -5.16 4.97 -10.43
C PRO A 54 -5.67 5.07 -11.87
N PHE A 55 -6.68 4.27 -12.23
CA PHE A 55 -7.20 4.17 -13.60
C PHE A 55 -8.53 4.91 -13.82
N SER A 56 -9.00 5.72 -12.87
CA SER A 56 -10.28 6.43 -13.03
C SER A 56 -10.26 7.51 -14.11
N THR A 57 -9.10 8.07 -14.44
CA THR A 57 -8.93 8.98 -15.59
C THR A 57 -7.59 8.74 -16.28
N PRO A 58 -7.46 9.07 -17.59
CA PRO A 58 -6.18 8.98 -18.29
C PRO A 58 -5.06 9.82 -17.64
N VAL A 59 -5.41 10.97 -17.05
CA VAL A 59 -4.45 11.83 -16.36
C VAL A 59 -3.90 11.16 -15.11
N LEU A 60 -4.74 10.50 -14.30
CA LEU A 60 -4.29 9.79 -13.09
C LEU A 60 -3.44 8.57 -13.43
N ALA A 61 -3.80 7.83 -14.48
CA ALA A 61 -3.02 6.69 -14.94
C ALA A 61 -1.61 7.12 -15.35
N LYS A 62 -1.49 8.19 -16.15
CA LYS A 62 -0.20 8.76 -16.57
C LYS A 62 0.67 9.27 -15.43
N ARG A 63 0.08 9.73 -14.32
CA ARG A 63 0.83 10.21 -13.14
C ARG A 63 1.30 9.09 -12.22
N THR A 64 0.76 7.88 -12.39
CA THR A 64 1.07 6.72 -11.53
C THR A 64 2.09 5.79 -12.18
N TYR A 65 2.18 5.78 -13.52
CA TYR A 65 3.14 5.00 -14.30
C TYR A 65 4.58 5.48 -14.13
#